data_AF-A0A0R2Q3A4-F1
#
_entry.id   AF-A0A0R2Q3A4-F1
#
_cell.length_a   1.000
_cell.length_b   1.000
_cell.length_c   1.000
_cell.angle_alpha   90.00
_cell.angle_beta   90.00
_cell.angle_gamma   90.00
#
_symmetry.space_group_name_H-M   'P 1'
#
loop_
_entity.id
_entity.type
_entity.pdbx_description
1 polymer ?
#
loop_
_entity_poly.entity_id
_entity_poly.type
_entity_poly.pdbx_seq_one_letter_code
_entity_poly.pdbx_strand_id
1 'polypeptide(L)'
;MASTQGFNLTCWNTLHGMAIPPNSGATLQSAVGQILQEVNSDVITLQEVDLNQNRSSGVNQVSHIAKLIGANYWAFAPSLIGTPGEKWSAVEGELIYTQDLVIPNQAMYGIGIVSKVKVKSWHRINLGRSAIGMPLLIPGRRERNLSMSQMSQGAL
;
A
#
# COMPACT_ATOMS: atom_id res chain seq x y z
N MET A 1 -20.14 30.10 -13.36
CA MET A 1 -20.62 29.15 -12.31
C MET A 1 -19.52 28.14 -12.10
N ALA A 2 -19.06 27.94 -10.87
CA ALA A 2 -18.09 26.88 -10.59
C ALA A 2 -18.79 25.54 -10.88
N SER A 3 -18.24 24.77 -11.82
CA SER A 3 -18.67 23.39 -12.04
C SER A 3 -18.35 22.62 -10.76
N THR A 4 -19.36 22.27 -9.97
CA THR A 4 -19.25 21.26 -8.92
C THR A 4 -19.22 19.88 -9.58
N GLN A 5 -18.21 19.62 -10.41
CA GLN A 5 -17.85 18.25 -10.71
C GLN A 5 -17.38 17.64 -9.39
N GLY A 6 -18.07 16.59 -8.94
CA GLY A 6 -17.72 15.89 -7.70
C GLY A 6 -16.28 15.35 -7.76
N PHE A 7 -15.66 15.20 -6.60
CA PHE A 7 -14.31 14.65 -6.47
C PHE A 7 -14.39 13.12 -6.31
N ASN A 8 -13.78 12.38 -7.23
CA ASN A 8 -13.83 10.92 -7.25
C ASN A 8 -12.56 10.32 -6.66
N LEU A 9 -12.74 9.55 -5.59
CA LEU A 9 -11.69 8.82 -4.89
C LEU A 9 -11.91 7.31 -5.01
N THR A 10 -10.91 6.58 -5.48
CA THR A 10 -10.90 5.12 -5.44
C THR A 10 -9.94 4.62 -4.38
N CYS A 11 -10.38 3.64 -3.60
CA CYS A 11 -9.55 2.92 -2.63
C CYS A 11 -9.36 1.49 -3.10
N TRP A 12 -8.11 1.07 -3.27
CA TRP A 12 -7.80 -0.22 -3.86
C TRP A 12 -6.65 -0.92 -3.12
N ASN A 13 -6.94 -2.09 -2.56
CA ASN A 13 -5.91 -3.03 -2.14
C ASN A 13 -5.43 -3.82 -3.37
N THR A 14 -4.20 -3.60 -3.79
CA THR A 14 -3.64 -4.20 -5.01
C THR A 14 -3.14 -5.61 -4.83
N LEU A 15 -3.15 -6.15 -3.60
CA LEU A 15 -2.55 -7.43 -3.25
C LEU A 15 -1.16 -7.57 -3.87
N HIS A 16 -0.30 -6.55 -3.72
CA HIS A 16 1.06 -6.49 -4.30
C HIS A 16 1.14 -6.85 -5.79
N GLY A 17 0.06 -6.59 -6.54
CA GLY A 17 -0.04 -6.84 -7.99
C GLY A 17 -0.41 -8.28 -8.35
N MET A 18 -0.85 -9.10 -7.39
CA MET A 18 -1.29 -10.48 -7.62
C MET A 18 -2.72 -10.54 -8.15
N ALA A 19 -2.97 -11.50 -9.04
CA ALA A 19 -4.29 -11.79 -9.55
C ALA A 19 -5.09 -12.72 -8.62
N ILE A 20 -6.39 -12.47 -8.51
CA ILE A 20 -7.38 -13.40 -7.95
C ILE A 20 -8.38 -13.76 -9.06
N PRO A 21 -8.63 -15.06 -9.36
CA PRO A 21 -7.90 -16.21 -8.83
C PRO A 21 -6.44 -16.22 -9.32
N PRO A 22 -5.53 -16.85 -8.57
CA PRO A 22 -4.16 -17.07 -9.04
C PRO A 22 -4.16 -17.76 -10.41
N ASN A 23 -3.22 -17.40 -11.29
CA ASN A 23 -3.08 -17.94 -12.65
C ASN A 23 -4.17 -17.53 -13.66
N SER A 24 -5.02 -16.53 -13.35
CA SER A 24 -5.96 -15.99 -14.35
C SER A 24 -5.29 -15.29 -15.55
N GLY A 25 -3.98 -15.06 -15.48
CA GLY A 25 -3.24 -14.26 -16.46
C GLY A 25 -3.44 -12.75 -16.29
N ALA A 26 -4.28 -12.31 -15.34
CA ALA A 26 -4.42 -10.90 -15.04
C ALA A 26 -3.10 -10.34 -14.48
N THR A 27 -2.76 -9.15 -14.96
CA THR A 27 -1.58 -8.39 -14.52
C THR A 27 -2.06 -7.10 -13.86
N LEU A 28 -1.17 -6.44 -13.12
CA LEU A 28 -1.45 -5.09 -12.61
C LEU A 28 -1.84 -4.13 -13.73
N GLN A 29 -1.18 -4.23 -14.90
CA GLN A 29 -1.48 -3.40 -16.05
C GLN A 29 -2.88 -3.64 -16.60
N SER A 30 -3.29 -4.91 -16.79
CA SER A 30 -4.64 -5.21 -17.28
C SER A 30 -5.72 -4.81 -16.27
N ALA A 31 -5.46 -4.97 -14.97
CA ALA A 31 -6.37 -4.55 -13.91
C ALA A 31 -6.55 -3.02 -13.89
N VAL A 32 -5.47 -2.25 -14.00
CA VAL A 32 -5.55 -0.78 -14.12
C VAL A 32 -6.32 -0.38 -15.39
N GLY A 33 -6.09 -1.08 -16.50
CA GLY A 33 -6.82 -0.84 -17.75
C GLY A 33 -8.33 -1.00 -17.58
N GLN A 34 -8.78 -2.02 -16.85
CA GLN A 34 -10.20 -2.22 -16.53
C GLN A 34 -10.74 -1.12 -15.62
N ILE A 35 -10.02 -0.76 -14.55
CA ILE A 35 -10.41 0.34 -13.65
C ILE A 35 -10.60 1.65 -14.43
N LEU A 36 -9.71 1.95 -15.39
CA LEU A 36 -9.82 3.15 -16.21
C LEU A 36 -11.05 3.18 -17.12
N GLN A 37 -11.60 2.02 -17.50
CA GLN A 37 -12.82 1.92 -18.30
C GLN A 37 -14.09 2.08 -17.46
N GLU A 38 -14.04 1.67 -16.19
CA GLU A 38 -15.21 1.60 -15.32
C GLU A 38 -15.32 2.79 -14.36
N VAL A 39 -14.18 3.39 -13.97
CA VAL A 39 -14.12 4.38 -12.90
C VAL A 39 -13.31 5.61 -13.31
N ASN A 40 -13.95 6.78 -13.32
CA ASN A 40 -13.27 8.05 -13.50
C ASN A 40 -12.73 8.60 -12.17
N SER A 41 -11.54 8.14 -11.76
CA SER A 41 -10.89 8.59 -10.52
C SER A 41 -10.06 9.87 -10.72
N ASP A 42 -10.20 10.82 -9.80
CA ASP A 42 -9.29 11.96 -9.62
C ASP A 42 -8.07 11.55 -8.78
N VAL A 43 -8.31 10.72 -7.77
CA VAL A 43 -7.31 10.17 -6.85
C VAL A 43 -7.55 8.69 -6.63
N ILE A 44 -6.46 7.92 -6.60
CA ILE A 44 -6.46 6.49 -6.25
C ILE A 44 -5.57 6.31 -5.02
N THR A 45 -6.11 5.71 -3.96
CA THR A 45 -5.35 5.26 -2.79
C THR A 45 -5.11 3.77 -2.89
N LEU A 46 -3.90 3.35 -2.58
CA LEU A 46 -3.39 2.01 -2.81
C LEU A 46 -2.94 1.39 -1.48
N GLN A 47 -3.38 0.17 -1.21
CA GLN A 47 -2.86 -0.66 -0.13
C GLN A 47 -2.13 -1.88 -0.70
N GLU A 48 -1.21 -2.42 0.10
CA GLU A 48 -0.42 -3.59 -0.25
C GLU A 48 0.41 -3.40 -1.52
N VAL A 49 1.09 -2.26 -1.65
CA VAL A 49 1.93 -1.97 -2.82
C VAL A 49 3.39 -2.33 -2.57
N ASP A 50 4.00 -2.90 -3.59
CA ASP A 50 5.42 -3.25 -3.63
C ASP A 50 6.27 -2.13 -4.26
N LEU A 51 7.49 -1.99 -3.73
CA LEU A 51 8.58 -1.20 -4.32
C LEU A 51 9.84 -2.07 -4.34
N ASN A 52 10.45 -2.23 -5.51
CA ASN A 52 11.68 -3.00 -5.74
C ASN A 52 11.64 -4.46 -5.22
N GLN A 53 10.45 -5.06 -5.14
CA GLN A 53 10.29 -6.45 -4.73
C GLN A 53 10.49 -7.38 -5.92
N ASN A 54 11.23 -8.48 -5.73
CA ASN A 54 11.46 -9.47 -6.78
C ASN A 54 10.17 -10.07 -7.34
N ARG A 55 9.18 -10.33 -6.45
CA ARG A 55 7.85 -10.85 -6.83
C ARG A 55 7.04 -9.90 -7.71
N SER A 56 7.40 -8.61 -7.71
CA SER A 56 6.80 -7.58 -8.57
C SER A 56 7.79 -7.08 -9.62
N SER A 57 8.74 -7.91 -10.04
CA SER A 57 9.73 -7.58 -11.08
C SER A 57 10.57 -6.34 -10.77
N GLY A 58 10.75 -6.01 -9.49
CA GLY A 58 11.56 -4.87 -9.05
C GLY A 58 10.91 -3.50 -9.34
N VAL A 59 9.61 -3.42 -9.66
CA VAL A 59 8.97 -2.14 -10.00
C VAL A 59 8.53 -1.37 -8.75
N ASN A 60 8.40 -0.05 -8.89
CA ASN A 60 7.57 0.77 -8.00
C ASN A 60 6.14 0.76 -8.53
N GLN A 61 5.24 -0.01 -7.89
CA GLN A 61 3.87 -0.20 -8.35
C GLN A 61 3.07 1.11 -8.35
N VAL A 62 3.29 1.99 -7.38
CA VAL A 62 2.60 3.29 -7.30
C VAL A 62 2.95 4.16 -8.51
N SER A 63 4.24 4.27 -8.83
CA SER A 63 4.69 5.01 -10.03
C SER A 63 4.20 4.36 -11.32
N HIS A 64 4.18 3.03 -11.39
CA HIS A 64 3.66 2.31 -12.55
C HIS A 64 2.17 2.59 -12.78
N ILE A 65 1.34 2.52 -11.74
CA ILE A 65 -0.09 2.87 -11.81
C ILE A 65 -0.25 4.35 -12.21
N ALA A 66 0.54 5.25 -11.65
CA ALA A 66 0.51 6.67 -12.02
C ALA A 66 0.72 6.89 -13.52
N LYS A 67 1.72 6.21 -14.10
CA LYS A 67 1.99 6.25 -15.55
C LYS A 67 0.80 5.71 -16.36
N LEU A 68 0.23 4.58 -15.96
CA LEU A 68 -0.88 3.95 -16.69
C LEU A 68 -2.14 4.81 -16.70
N ILE A 69 -2.43 5.55 -15.62
CA ILE A 69 -3.62 6.39 -15.52
C ILE A 69 -3.41 7.85 -15.99
N GLY A 70 -2.20 8.18 -16.46
CA GLY A 70 -1.83 9.54 -16.87
C GLY A 70 -1.77 10.55 -15.71
N ALA A 71 -1.43 10.10 -14.51
CA ALA A 71 -1.28 10.95 -13.34
C ALA A 71 0.16 11.45 -13.17
N ASN A 72 0.30 12.75 -12.84
CA ASN A 72 1.60 13.39 -12.66
C ASN A 72 2.08 13.36 -11.20
N TYR A 73 1.19 13.12 -10.25
CA TYR A 73 1.49 13.20 -8.83
C TYR A 73 1.31 11.83 -8.19
N TRP A 74 2.34 11.36 -7.50
CA TRP A 74 2.21 10.15 -6.70
C TRP A 74 3.14 10.19 -5.48
N ALA A 75 2.73 9.46 -4.45
CA ALA A 75 3.52 9.24 -3.26
C ALA A 75 3.42 7.79 -2.81
N PHE A 76 4.55 7.19 -2.49
CA PHE A 76 4.66 5.89 -1.83
C PHE A 76 5.18 6.09 -0.40
N ALA A 77 4.47 5.56 0.57
CA ALA A 77 4.88 5.56 1.97
C ALA A 77 5.13 4.10 2.40
N PRO A 78 6.40 3.71 2.66
CA PRO A 78 6.69 2.35 3.09
C PRO A 78 6.17 2.12 4.51
N SER A 79 5.53 0.98 4.72
CA SER A 79 5.17 0.48 6.05
C SER A 79 6.26 -0.43 6.62
N LEU A 80 7.01 -1.10 5.75
CA LEU A 80 8.18 -1.91 6.09
C LEU A 80 9.26 -1.83 5.01
N ILE A 81 10.49 -2.09 5.44
CA ILE A 81 11.68 -2.22 4.60
C ILE A 81 12.05 -3.70 4.56
N GLY A 82 12.25 -4.26 3.37
CA GLY A 82 12.44 -5.69 3.14
C GLY A 82 11.16 -6.37 2.64
N THR A 83 11.09 -7.69 2.80
CA THR A 83 10.01 -8.52 2.22
C THR A 83 9.08 -9.05 3.32
N PRO A 84 7.77 -8.77 3.25
CA PRO A 84 6.80 -9.34 4.19
C PRO A 84 6.82 -10.87 4.12
N GLY A 85 6.87 -11.54 5.27
CA GLY A 85 6.96 -13.02 5.35
C GLY A 85 8.39 -13.57 5.26
N GLU A 86 9.38 -12.73 4.98
CA GLU A 86 10.81 -13.07 5.02
C GLU A 86 11.54 -12.19 6.05
N LYS A 87 12.56 -11.45 5.63
CA LYS A 87 13.30 -10.49 6.45
C LYS A 87 12.80 -9.08 6.16
N TRP A 88 12.40 -8.39 7.22
CA TRP A 88 11.98 -7.00 7.16
C TRP A 88 12.31 -6.25 8.46
N SER A 89 12.37 -4.93 8.37
CA SER A 89 12.44 -4.00 9.51
C SER A 89 11.31 -2.98 9.42
N ALA A 90 10.89 -2.47 10.58
CA ALA A 90 9.96 -1.35 10.63
C ALA A 90 10.61 -0.12 9.97
N VAL A 91 9.78 0.74 9.39
CA VAL A 91 10.23 2.03 8.86
C VAL A 91 10.38 3.01 10.02
N GLU A 92 11.56 3.61 10.14
CA GLU A 92 11.80 4.70 11.06
C GLU A 92 11.48 6.05 10.39
N GLY A 93 10.86 6.96 11.14
CA GLY A 93 10.51 8.30 10.66
C GLY A 93 9.34 8.37 9.67
N GLU A 94 9.18 9.52 9.04
CA GLU A 94 8.07 9.84 8.13
C GLU A 94 8.50 9.72 6.65
N LEU A 95 9.04 8.57 6.26
CA LEU A 95 9.51 8.37 4.89
C LEU A 95 8.34 8.40 3.88
N ILE A 96 8.50 9.23 2.84
CA ILE A 96 7.62 9.32 1.68
C ILE A 96 8.50 9.47 0.44
N TYR A 97 8.23 8.67 -0.58
CA TYR A 97 8.86 8.75 -1.89
C TYR A 97 7.88 9.30 -2.91
N THR A 98 8.29 10.28 -3.70
CA THR A 98 7.45 10.92 -4.73
C THR A 98 8.14 10.88 -6.09
N GLN A 99 7.46 11.38 -7.12
CA GLN A 99 8.01 11.47 -8.49
C GLN A 99 9.35 12.21 -8.61
N ASP A 100 9.68 13.09 -7.67
CA ASP A 100 10.86 13.96 -7.74
C ASP A 100 12.06 13.43 -6.93
N LEU A 101 11.89 12.29 -6.24
CA LEU A 101 12.91 11.73 -5.35
C LEU A 101 13.62 10.54 -5.99
N VAL A 102 14.92 10.42 -5.68
CA VAL A 102 15.70 9.22 -6.03
C VAL A 102 15.22 8.06 -5.14
N ILE A 103 14.75 7.00 -5.78
CA ILE A 103 14.30 5.79 -5.09
C ILE A 103 15.52 4.92 -4.78
N PRO A 104 15.76 4.55 -3.51
CA PRO A 104 16.88 3.67 -3.17
C PRO A 104 16.63 2.27 -3.73
N ASN A 105 17.71 1.57 -4.06
CA ASN A 105 17.65 0.17 -4.48
C ASN A 105 17.44 -0.76 -3.29
N GLN A 106 16.27 -0.67 -2.68
CA GLN A 106 15.86 -1.44 -1.52
C GLN A 106 14.41 -1.87 -1.65
N ALA A 107 14.13 -3.14 -1.37
CA ALA A 107 12.78 -3.67 -1.34
C ALA A 107 11.98 -3.04 -0.20
N MET A 108 10.75 -2.60 -0.48
CA MET A 108 9.83 -2.03 0.50
C MET A 108 8.40 -2.44 0.18
N TYR A 109 7.53 -2.31 1.18
CA TYR A 109 6.11 -2.59 1.08
C TYR A 109 5.32 -1.57 1.89
N GLY A 110 4.18 -1.12 1.37
CA GLY A 110 3.39 -0.13 2.08
C GLY A 110 2.12 0.30 1.36
N ILE A 111 1.88 1.61 1.40
CA ILE A 111 0.70 2.25 0.81
C ILE A 111 1.13 3.33 -0.18
N GLY A 112 0.22 3.69 -1.08
CA GLY A 112 0.47 4.71 -2.08
C GLY A 112 -0.75 5.58 -2.35
N ILE A 113 -0.49 6.77 -2.89
CA ILE A 113 -1.53 7.64 -3.44
C ILE A 113 -1.08 8.09 -4.82
N VAL A 114 -2.00 8.06 -5.76
CA VAL A 114 -1.83 8.56 -7.13
C VAL A 114 -2.90 9.62 -7.39
N SER A 115 -2.53 10.77 -7.95
CA SER A 115 -3.44 11.88 -8.18
C SER A 115 -3.25 12.52 -9.55
N LYS A 116 -4.36 12.75 -10.26
CA LYS A 116 -4.41 13.58 -11.47
C LYS A 116 -4.48 15.07 -11.14
N VAL A 117 -4.91 15.40 -9.92
CA VAL A 117 -5.04 16.79 -9.42
C VAL A 117 -3.73 17.21 -8.77
N LYS A 118 -3.38 18.49 -8.85
CA LYS A 118 -2.15 19.03 -8.25
C LYS A 118 -2.13 18.82 -6.74
N VAL A 119 -1.12 18.09 -6.25
CA VAL A 119 -0.87 17.90 -4.83
C VAL A 119 0.04 19.01 -4.32
N LYS A 120 -0.35 19.66 -3.21
CA LYS A 120 0.43 20.74 -2.59
C LYS A 120 1.48 20.22 -1.61
N SER A 121 1.13 19.17 -0.87
CA SER A 121 2.01 18.55 0.13
C SER A 121 1.60 17.10 0.37
N TRP A 122 2.58 16.31 0.79
CA TRP A 122 2.38 14.94 1.26
C TRP A 122 2.71 14.87 2.74
N HIS A 123 1.85 14.22 3.50
CA HIS A 123 2.02 14.02 4.93
C HIS A 123 1.84 12.55 5.25
N ARG A 124 2.64 12.07 6.21
CA ARG A 124 2.55 10.72 6.71
C ARG A 124 2.26 10.76 8.19
N ILE A 125 1.36 9.90 8.63
CA ILE A 125 1.07 9.69 10.05
C ILE A 125 1.42 8.24 10.34
N ASN A 126 2.40 8.02 11.22
CA ASN A 126 2.70 6.69 11.73
C ASN A 126 1.71 6.37 12.85
N LEU A 127 0.76 5.49 12.54
CA LEU A 127 -0.16 4.99 13.55
C LEU A 127 0.58 4.04 14.50
N GLY A 128 0.35 4.22 15.80
CA GLY A 128 0.88 3.31 16.82
C GLY A 128 0.31 1.90 16.69
N ARG A 129 0.81 0.98 17.51
CA ARG A 129 0.24 -0.38 17.57
C ARG A 129 -1.19 -0.30 18.07
N SER A 130 -2.09 -1.06 17.45
CA SER A 130 -3.44 -1.22 17.99
C SER A 130 -3.35 -1.84 19.39
N ALA A 131 -4.03 -1.25 20.36
CA ALA A 131 -4.14 -1.80 21.72
C ALA A 131 -4.92 -3.13 21.75
N ILE A 132 -5.73 -3.38 20.72
CA ILE A 132 -6.55 -4.58 20.56
C ILE A 132 -6.19 -5.22 19.22
N GLY A 133 -5.70 -6.46 19.24
CA GLY A 133 -5.41 -7.21 18.01
C GLY A 133 -6.70 -7.56 17.26
N MET A 134 -6.66 -7.52 15.92
CA MET A 134 -7.76 -8.04 15.10
C MET A 134 -7.74 -9.58 15.16
N PRO A 135 -8.83 -10.25 15.59
CA PRO A 135 -8.90 -11.70 15.52
C PRO A 135 -8.93 -12.13 14.05
N LEU A 136 -7.79 -12.59 13.53
CA LEU A 136 -7.68 -13.22 12.22
C LEU A 136 -8.10 -14.69 12.37
N LEU A 137 -9.30 -15.03 11.88
CA LEU A 137 -9.64 -16.43 11.64
C LEU A 137 -8.78 -16.93 10.48
N ILE A 138 -7.83 -17.83 10.77
CA ILE A 138 -7.04 -18.52 9.77
C ILE A 138 -7.66 -19.91 9.57
N PRO A 139 -8.34 -20.18 8.44
CA PRO A 139 -8.86 -21.52 8.16
C PRO A 139 -7.70 -22.53 8.15
N GLY A 140 -7.81 -23.59 8.95
CA GLY A 140 -6.86 -24.71 8.95
C GLY A 140 -5.75 -24.69 10.01
N ARG A 141 -5.68 -23.69 10.91
CA ARG A 141 -4.79 -23.74 12.07
C ARG A 141 -5.59 -24.14 13.31
N ARG A 142 -5.33 -25.32 13.88
CA ARG A 142 -5.85 -25.68 15.22
C ARG A 142 -5.50 -24.55 16.19
N GLU A 143 -6.51 -24.09 16.89
CA GLU A 143 -6.47 -23.00 17.85
C GLU A 143 -5.30 -23.18 18.82
N ARG A 144 -4.38 -22.21 18.84
CA ARG A 144 -3.67 -21.89 20.07
C ARG A 144 -4.21 -20.55 20.53
N ASN A 145 -5.08 -20.61 21.54
CA ASN A 145 -5.49 -19.46 22.32
C ASN A 145 -4.24 -18.66 22.69
N LEU A 146 -4.05 -17.50 22.07
CA LEU A 146 -3.13 -16.51 22.58
C LEU A 146 -3.87 -15.83 23.74
N SER A 147 -3.78 -16.43 24.93
CA SER A 147 -4.21 -15.78 26.15
C SER A 147 -3.32 -14.56 26.38
N MET A 148 -3.97 -13.41 26.54
CA MET A 148 -3.34 -12.23 27.11
C MET A 148 -2.94 -12.54 28.55
N SER A 149 -1.65 -12.61 28.85
CA SER A 149 -1.20 -12.37 30.22
C SER A 149 -1.07 -10.86 30.40
N GLN A 150 -1.94 -10.32 31.25
CA GLN A 150 -1.87 -8.97 31.76
C GLN A 150 -0.53 -8.74 32.49
N MET A 151 -0.05 -7.51 32.40
CA MET A 151 1.03 -6.94 33.20
C MET A 151 0.75 -7.09 34.72
N SER A 152 1.80 -7.31 35.52
CA SER A 152 1.92 -6.69 36.85
C SER A 152 3.35 -6.78 37.39
N GLN A 153 3.83 -5.60 37.77
CA GLN A 153 4.88 -5.21 38.73
C GLN A 153 5.36 -6.24 39.76
N GLY A 154 6.61 -6.07 40.21
CA GLY A 154 7.04 -6.53 41.55
C GLY A 154 8.56 -6.64 41.70
N ALA A 155 9.13 -5.75 42.50
CA ALA A 155 10.51 -5.77 42.98
C ALA A 155 10.87 -7.07 43.72
N LEU A 156 12.14 -7.49 43.59
CA LEU A 156 13.15 -7.57 44.66
C LEU A 156 14.53 -7.69 44.00
#